data_AF-N6YP92-F1
#
_entry.id   AF-N6YP92-F1
#
_cell.length_a   1.000
_cell.length_b   1.000
_cell.length_c   1.000
_cell.angle_alpha   90.00
_cell.angle_beta   90.00
_cell.angle_gamma   90.00
#
_symmetry.space_group_name_H-M   'P 1'
#
loop_
_entity.id
_entity.type
_entity.pdbx_description
1 polymer ?
#
loop_
_entity_poly.entity_id
_entity_poly.type
_entity_poly.pdbx_seq_one_letter_code
_entity_poly.pdbx_strand_id
1 'polypeptide(L)'
;IDVAHGVILDVEPTPAHRTAEVESTKTMVERVEERFDLTPHRLIGDTAYGTAPMLGWMVEEKGIEPSVPVWDKSERRDDTFPCSDFLWDAGKKEYRCPAGKALKHNWRPFKKPRSHITQADTVVYRASQRDCTACPMKAKCCPNTPMRKIARSIHEDAREMARCIRKTVQYQQSRCERKKVEMLFAHLKCILRLDRLRLRGLNGARDEFTLAAAVQNLRRLAKLASPPRPFGGQIASTAQEIG
;
A
#
# COMPACT_ATOMS: atom_id res chain seq x y z
N ILE A 1 7.78 1.68 11.98
CA ILE A 1 9.26 1.55 12.07
C ILE A 1 9.86 2.69 11.26
N ASP A 2 10.76 3.48 11.85
CA ASP A 2 11.62 4.38 11.08
C ASP A 2 12.66 3.53 10.34
N VAL A 3 12.62 3.58 9.01
CA VAL A 3 13.45 2.76 8.13
C VAL A 3 14.85 3.36 7.91
N ALA A 4 15.02 4.66 8.19
CA ALA A 4 16.32 5.31 8.14
C ALA A 4 17.22 4.77 9.25
N HIS A 5 16.74 4.79 10.49
CA HIS A 5 17.52 4.34 11.64
C HIS A 5 17.16 2.94 12.12
N GLY A 6 16.12 2.30 11.61
CA GLY A 6 15.68 0.98 12.05
C GLY A 6 15.10 0.99 13.47
N VAL A 7 14.40 2.07 13.83
CA VAL A 7 13.79 2.27 15.15
C VAL A 7 12.32 1.89 15.11
N ILE A 8 11.88 1.09 16.07
CA ILE A 8 10.47 0.70 16.21
C ILE A 8 9.75 1.83 16.96
N LEU A 9 8.89 2.56 16.26
CA LEU A 9 8.13 3.67 16.85
C LEU A 9 6.89 3.19 17.61
N ASP A 10 6.29 2.08 17.15
CA ASP A 10 5.09 1.53 17.74
C ASP A 10 4.94 0.05 17.38
N VAL A 11 4.14 -0.68 18.17
CA VAL A 11 3.78 -2.08 17.94
C VAL A 11 2.34 -2.34 18.35
N GLU A 12 1.61 -3.08 17.53
CA GLU A 12 0.26 -3.56 17.83
C GLU A 12 0.17 -5.06 17.53
N PRO A 13 -0.04 -5.93 18.54
CA PRO A 13 -0.28 -7.35 18.29
C PRO A 13 -1.70 -7.55 17.76
N THR A 14 -1.82 -8.31 16.67
CA THR A 14 -3.12 -8.64 16.07
C THR A 14 -3.40 -10.14 16.13
N PRO A 15 -4.68 -10.55 16.16
CA PRO A 15 -5.06 -11.90 15.78
C PRO A 15 -4.57 -12.23 14.35
N ALA A 16 -4.43 -13.51 14.03
CA ALA A 16 -4.01 -13.98 12.70
C ALA A 16 -5.14 -13.81 11.65
N HIS A 17 -5.54 -12.57 11.41
CA HIS A 17 -6.62 -12.19 10.50
C HIS A 17 -6.21 -10.93 9.72
N ARG A 18 -6.15 -11.02 8.39
CA ARG A 18 -5.64 -9.95 7.50
C ARG A 18 -6.31 -8.59 7.73
N THR A 19 -7.63 -8.56 7.95
CA THR A 19 -8.33 -7.30 8.20
C THR A 19 -7.83 -6.63 9.48
N ALA A 20 -7.49 -7.42 10.50
CA ALA A 20 -6.97 -6.89 11.75
C ALA A 20 -5.56 -6.29 11.58
N GLU A 21 -4.72 -6.88 10.71
CA GLU A 21 -3.39 -6.33 10.38
C GLU A 21 -3.46 -5.00 9.62
N VAL A 22 -4.42 -4.86 8.70
CA VAL A 22 -4.62 -3.62 7.95
C VAL A 22 -5.12 -2.51 8.89
N GLU A 23 -6.10 -2.82 9.74
CA GLU A 23 -6.62 -1.85 10.71
C GLU A 23 -5.60 -1.49 11.80
N SER A 24 -4.78 -2.44 12.25
CA SER A 24 -3.74 -2.13 13.24
C SER A 24 -2.69 -1.16 12.72
N THR A 25 -2.41 -1.18 11.42
CA THR A 25 -1.50 -0.21 10.80
C THR A 25 -2.06 1.21 10.90
N LYS A 26 -3.37 1.39 10.73
CA LYS A 26 -4.00 2.71 10.89
C LYS A 26 -3.86 3.19 12.33
N THR A 27 -4.22 2.33 13.29
CA THR A 27 -4.09 2.62 14.73
C THR A 27 -2.65 2.96 15.11
N MET A 28 -1.67 2.23 14.57
CA MET A 28 -0.26 2.49 14.84
C MET A 28 0.21 3.83 14.29
N VAL A 29 -0.21 4.21 13.08
CA VAL A 29 0.14 5.52 12.50
C VAL A 29 -0.51 6.64 13.30
N GLU A 30 -1.79 6.56 13.61
CA GLU A 30 -2.51 7.57 14.42
C GLU A 30 -1.87 7.76 15.80
N ARG A 31 -1.49 6.65 16.45
CA ARG A 31 -0.84 6.70 17.77
C ARG A 31 0.57 7.28 17.70
N VAL A 32 1.31 7.07 16.60
CA VAL A 32 2.63 7.69 16.39
C VAL A 32 2.48 9.19 16.13
N GLU A 33 1.48 9.59 15.35
CA GLU A 33 1.16 11.00 15.12
C GLU A 33 0.80 11.71 16.43
N GLU A 34 -0.10 11.14 17.23
CA GLU A 34 -0.54 11.72 18.50
C GLU A 34 0.60 11.85 19.51
N ARG A 35 1.48 10.83 19.60
CA ARG A 35 2.52 10.76 20.64
C ARG A 35 3.82 11.47 20.28
N PHE A 36 4.17 11.48 19.00
CA PHE A 36 5.48 11.94 18.55
C PHE A 36 5.40 13.11 17.56
N ASP A 37 4.20 13.51 17.13
CA ASP A 37 3.99 14.52 16.08
C ASP A 37 4.71 14.14 14.77
N LEU A 38 4.65 12.84 14.44
CA LEU A 38 5.31 12.26 13.28
C LEU A 38 4.32 11.59 12.32
N THR A 39 4.10 12.21 11.17
CA THR A 39 3.41 11.57 10.04
C THR A 39 4.44 11.04 9.03
N PRO A 40 4.39 9.74 8.67
CA PRO A 40 5.31 9.20 7.68
C PRO A 40 5.00 9.80 6.30
N HIS A 41 5.99 10.37 5.63
CA HIS A 41 5.81 10.82 4.24
C HIS A 41 5.47 9.67 3.28
N ARG A 42 5.93 8.46 3.64
CA ARG A 42 5.78 7.26 2.85
C ARG A 42 5.55 6.07 3.76
N LEU A 43 4.60 5.22 3.38
CA LEU A 43 4.36 3.96 4.05
C LEU A 43 4.77 2.80 3.15
N ILE A 44 5.72 1.99 3.63
CA ILE A 44 6.22 0.81 2.92
C ILE A 44 5.54 -0.43 3.50
N GLY A 45 4.96 -1.24 2.63
CA GLY A 45 4.22 -2.44 3.01
C GLY A 45 4.25 -3.52 1.94
N ASP A 46 3.58 -4.61 2.20
CA ASP A 46 3.35 -5.68 1.24
C ASP A 46 2.01 -5.56 0.51
N THR A 47 1.76 -6.53 -0.37
CA THR A 47 0.54 -6.59 -1.17
C THR A 47 -0.70 -6.74 -0.29
N ALA A 48 -0.57 -7.16 0.99
CA ALA A 48 -1.70 -7.26 1.90
C ALA A 48 -2.31 -5.88 2.17
N TYR A 49 -1.46 -4.84 2.27
CA TYR A 49 -1.83 -3.44 2.44
C TYR A 49 -2.25 -2.73 1.15
N GLY A 50 -2.10 -3.37 -0.01
CA GLY A 50 -2.45 -2.80 -1.32
C GLY A 50 -3.95 -2.81 -1.65
N THR A 51 -4.84 -2.91 -0.68
CA THR A 51 -6.30 -2.89 -0.90
C THR A 51 -6.79 -1.48 -1.19
N ALA A 52 -7.87 -1.35 -1.94
CA ALA A 52 -8.39 -0.03 -2.31
C ALA A 52 -8.74 0.87 -1.10
N PRO A 53 -9.41 0.38 -0.04
CA PRO A 53 -9.70 1.19 1.15
C PRO A 53 -8.44 1.65 1.89
N MET A 54 -7.42 0.79 1.97
CA MET A 54 -6.16 1.14 2.64
C MET A 54 -5.39 2.21 1.85
N LEU A 55 -5.35 2.08 0.52
CA LEU A 55 -4.74 3.07 -0.36
C LEU A 55 -5.48 4.41 -0.30
N GLY A 56 -6.81 4.38 -0.26
CA GLY A 56 -7.64 5.57 -0.04
C GLY A 56 -7.28 6.26 1.27
N TRP A 57 -7.27 5.52 2.39
CA TRP A 57 -6.86 6.07 3.69
C TRP A 57 -5.45 6.67 3.66
N MET A 58 -4.46 5.99 3.06
CA MET A 58 -3.09 6.52 2.97
C MET A 58 -3.06 7.84 2.20
N VAL A 59 -3.62 7.88 0.99
CA VAL A 59 -3.47 9.00 0.05
C VAL A 59 -4.45 10.14 0.35
N GLU A 60 -5.73 9.80 0.46
CA GLU A 60 -6.84 10.76 0.49
C GLU A 60 -7.04 11.32 1.89
N GLU A 61 -6.88 10.51 2.94
CA GLU A 61 -7.10 10.94 4.33
C GLU A 61 -5.82 11.41 5.02
N LYS A 62 -4.71 10.68 4.87
CA LYS A 62 -3.44 10.98 5.57
C LYS A 62 -2.39 11.70 4.73
N GLY A 63 -2.54 11.78 3.41
CA GLY A 63 -1.53 12.38 2.53
C GLY A 63 -0.19 11.63 2.50
N ILE A 64 -0.19 10.34 2.86
CA ILE A 64 0.97 9.45 2.90
C ILE A 64 1.14 8.80 1.54
N GLU A 65 2.37 8.80 1.03
CA GLU A 65 2.70 8.13 -0.22
C GLU A 65 2.67 6.58 -0.08
N PRO A 66 1.85 5.86 -0.86
CA PRO A 66 1.73 4.41 -0.76
C PRO A 66 2.85 3.68 -1.51
N SER A 67 3.93 3.33 -0.82
CA SER A 67 4.97 2.41 -1.32
C SER A 67 4.58 0.95 -1.10
N VAL A 68 3.42 0.57 -1.63
CA VAL A 68 2.84 -0.79 -1.52
C VAL A 68 2.45 -1.32 -2.90
N PRO A 69 2.63 -2.64 -3.18
CA PRO A 69 2.09 -3.24 -4.39
C PRO A 69 0.56 -3.22 -4.35
N VAL A 70 -0.08 -2.64 -5.38
CA VAL A 70 -1.55 -2.66 -5.51
C VAL A 70 -2.04 -4.09 -5.65
N TRP A 71 -3.04 -4.45 -4.83
CA TRP A 71 -3.79 -5.69 -4.98
C TRP A 71 -4.73 -5.55 -6.17
N ASP A 72 -4.32 -6.09 -7.33
CA ASP A 72 -5.14 -6.03 -8.54
C ASP A 72 -5.67 -7.41 -8.94
N LYS A 73 -6.98 -7.46 -9.18
CA LYS A 73 -7.68 -8.63 -9.74
C LYS A 73 -8.27 -8.30 -11.11
N SER A 74 -7.89 -7.17 -11.71
CA SER A 74 -8.47 -6.68 -12.97
C SER A 74 -7.91 -7.36 -14.22
N GLU A 75 -6.74 -8.02 -14.12
CA GLU A 75 -6.16 -8.76 -15.23
C GLU A 75 -7.02 -9.99 -15.54
N ARG A 76 -7.47 -10.07 -16.79
CA ARG A 76 -8.21 -11.21 -17.30
C ARG A 76 -7.24 -12.11 -18.06
N ARG A 77 -7.31 -13.41 -17.78
CA ARG A 77 -6.54 -14.44 -18.51
C ARG A 77 -7.25 -14.95 -19.75
N ASP A 78 -8.52 -14.57 -19.90
CA ASP A 78 -9.29 -14.80 -21.10
C ASP A 78 -9.00 -13.60 -22.00
N ASP A 79 -8.44 -13.80 -23.21
CA ASP A 79 -7.97 -12.85 -24.25
C ASP A 79 -8.92 -11.68 -24.63
N THR A 80 -9.95 -11.47 -23.84
CA THR A 80 -10.80 -10.30 -23.82
C THR A 80 -10.03 -9.04 -23.42
N PHE A 81 -10.47 -7.90 -23.94
CA PHE A 81 -9.86 -6.61 -23.60
C PHE A 81 -9.80 -6.42 -22.07
N PRO A 82 -8.64 -6.13 -21.46
CA PRO A 82 -8.53 -5.75 -20.05
C PRO A 82 -9.21 -4.40 -19.77
N CYS A 83 -9.29 -4.02 -18.49
CA CYS A 83 -9.79 -2.69 -18.12
C CYS A 83 -8.88 -1.55 -18.60
N SER A 84 -7.57 -1.81 -18.77
CA SER A 84 -6.59 -0.84 -19.25
C SER A 84 -6.87 -0.32 -20.66
N ASP A 85 -7.57 -1.09 -21.48
CA ASP A 85 -7.93 -0.68 -22.84
C ASP A 85 -9.12 0.28 -22.89
N PHE A 86 -9.74 0.55 -21.73
CA PHE A 86 -10.85 1.48 -21.59
C PHE A 86 -10.33 2.80 -21.03
N LEU A 87 -10.55 3.87 -21.77
CA LEU A 87 -10.12 5.21 -21.36
C LEU A 87 -11.10 5.78 -20.33
N TRP A 88 -10.58 6.30 -19.23
CA TRP A 88 -11.37 6.98 -18.21
C TRP A 88 -11.50 8.47 -18.53
N ASP A 89 -12.73 8.99 -18.61
CA ASP A 89 -13.03 10.41 -18.72
C ASP A 89 -13.52 10.92 -17.36
N ALA A 90 -12.63 11.59 -16.62
CA ALA A 90 -12.92 12.09 -15.28
C ALA A 90 -13.99 13.21 -15.29
N GLY A 91 -14.02 14.04 -16.34
CA GLY A 91 -14.97 15.15 -16.45
C GLY A 91 -16.41 14.68 -16.63
N LYS A 92 -16.60 13.60 -17.41
CA LYS A 92 -17.91 12.99 -17.64
C LYS A 92 -18.24 11.83 -16.71
N LYS A 93 -17.28 11.37 -15.91
CA LYS A 93 -17.37 10.16 -15.08
C LYS A 93 -17.87 8.98 -15.91
N GLU A 94 -17.20 8.69 -17.01
CA GLU A 94 -17.53 7.58 -17.91
C GLU A 94 -16.26 6.89 -18.43
N TYR A 95 -16.37 5.60 -18.74
CA TYR A 95 -15.34 4.91 -19.50
C TYR A 95 -15.67 4.95 -20.99
N ARG A 96 -14.65 5.02 -21.84
CA ARG A 96 -14.77 4.87 -23.30
C ARG A 96 -14.12 3.57 -23.72
N CYS A 97 -14.89 2.73 -24.41
CA CYS A 97 -14.34 1.49 -24.96
C CYS A 97 -13.44 1.77 -26.18
N PRO A 98 -12.64 0.78 -26.63
CA PRO A 98 -11.81 0.92 -27.83
C PRO A 98 -12.60 1.29 -29.11
N ALA A 99 -13.89 0.95 -29.17
CA ALA A 99 -14.80 1.35 -30.25
C ALA A 99 -15.45 2.75 -30.04
N GLY A 100 -14.96 3.53 -29.07
CA GLY A 100 -15.41 4.90 -28.79
C GLY A 100 -16.75 5.03 -28.05
N LYS A 101 -17.43 3.92 -27.71
CA LYS A 101 -18.72 3.92 -27.02
C LYS A 101 -18.56 4.14 -25.52
N ALA A 102 -19.48 4.89 -24.93
CA ALA A 102 -19.47 5.22 -23.51
C ALA A 102 -19.99 4.08 -22.63
N LEU A 103 -19.40 3.94 -21.44
CA LEU A 103 -19.83 3.10 -20.34
C LEU A 103 -20.16 4.02 -19.17
N LYS A 104 -21.45 4.08 -18.82
CA LYS A 104 -21.97 4.97 -17.78
C LYS A 104 -22.46 4.18 -16.58
N HIS A 105 -22.41 4.79 -15.40
CA HIS A 105 -22.98 4.20 -14.19
C HIS A 105 -24.53 4.28 -14.20
N ASN A 106 -25.08 5.27 -14.91
CA ASN A 106 -26.50 5.43 -15.20
C ASN A 106 -26.73 5.77 -16.69
N TRP A 107 -27.74 5.13 -17.29
CA TRP A 107 -28.15 5.42 -18.68
C TRP A 107 -29.41 6.29 -18.77
N ARG A 108 -30.09 6.48 -17.64
CA ARG A 108 -31.30 7.29 -17.54
C ARG A 108 -31.12 8.29 -16.40
N PRO A 109 -31.59 9.53 -16.57
CA PRO A 109 -31.62 10.47 -15.46
C PRO A 109 -32.61 9.98 -14.41
N PHE A 110 -32.20 10.00 -13.14
CA PHE A 110 -33.10 9.74 -12.01
C PHE A 110 -33.51 11.06 -11.37
N LYS A 111 -34.80 11.18 -11.02
CA LYS A 111 -35.35 12.38 -10.35
C LYS A 111 -34.66 12.67 -9.01
N LYS A 112 -34.14 11.64 -8.34
CA LYS A 112 -33.26 11.76 -7.17
C LYS A 112 -31.89 11.15 -7.53
N PRO A 113 -30.78 11.89 -7.42
CA PRO A 113 -29.46 11.34 -7.67
C PRO A 113 -29.17 10.20 -6.68
N ARG A 114 -28.59 9.12 -7.16
CA ARG A 114 -28.15 7.98 -6.35
C ARG A 114 -26.63 7.95 -6.36
N SER A 115 -26.01 7.55 -5.24
CA SER A 115 -24.55 7.41 -5.18
C SER A 115 -24.04 6.29 -6.11
N HIS A 116 -24.85 5.26 -6.35
CA HIS A 116 -24.49 4.05 -7.12
C HIS A 116 -23.28 3.28 -6.56
N ILE A 117 -22.84 3.62 -5.35
CA ILE A 117 -21.78 2.93 -4.61
C ILE A 117 -22.38 1.64 -4.07
N THR A 118 -21.74 0.52 -4.38
CA THR A 118 -22.10 -0.81 -3.87
C THR A 118 -21.56 -1.00 -2.44
N GLN A 119 -22.00 -2.04 -1.74
CA GLN A 119 -21.42 -2.42 -0.43
C GLN A 119 -19.91 -2.72 -0.46
N ALA A 120 -19.34 -2.92 -1.65
CA ALA A 120 -17.90 -3.14 -1.85
C ALA A 120 -17.15 -1.87 -2.24
N ASP A 121 -17.71 -0.69 -2.02
CA ASP A 121 -17.12 0.62 -2.35
C ASP A 121 -16.65 0.73 -3.81
N THR A 122 -17.48 0.18 -4.70
CA THR A 122 -17.28 0.27 -6.15
C THR A 122 -18.50 0.83 -6.84
N VAL A 123 -18.26 1.56 -7.92
CA VAL A 123 -19.27 2.04 -8.88
C VAL A 123 -19.17 1.21 -10.14
N VAL A 124 -20.31 0.66 -10.59
CA VAL A 124 -20.36 -0.20 -11.78
C VAL A 124 -20.78 0.58 -13.02
N TYR A 125 -19.84 0.73 -13.96
CA TYR A 125 -20.04 1.33 -15.27
C TYR A 125 -20.44 0.26 -16.30
N ARG A 126 -21.49 0.52 -17.06
CA ARG A 126 -22.07 -0.45 -18.01
C ARG A 126 -22.14 0.17 -19.40
N ALA A 127 -21.78 -0.61 -20.41
CA ALA A 127 -22.04 -0.26 -21.79
C ALA A 127 -23.53 -0.39 -22.12
N SER A 128 -24.00 0.31 -23.15
CA SER A 128 -25.34 0.10 -23.69
C SER A 128 -25.39 -1.27 -24.39
N GLN A 129 -26.40 -2.08 -24.06
CA GLN A 129 -26.58 -3.39 -24.68
C GLN A 129 -26.79 -3.28 -26.20
N ARG A 130 -27.48 -2.22 -26.65
CA ARG A 130 -27.74 -1.98 -28.07
C ARG A 130 -26.42 -1.72 -28.82
N ASP A 131 -25.56 -0.87 -28.27
CA ASP A 131 -24.24 -0.60 -28.83
C ASP A 131 -23.35 -1.86 -28.83
N CYS A 132 -23.36 -2.65 -27.75
CA CYS A 132 -22.59 -3.89 -27.68
C CYS A 132 -23.08 -4.95 -28.67
N THR A 133 -24.39 -5.03 -28.93
CA THR A 133 -24.96 -6.08 -29.79
C THR A 133 -24.60 -5.86 -31.26
N ALA A 134 -24.55 -4.60 -31.70
CA ALA A 134 -24.14 -4.22 -33.06
C ALA A 134 -22.61 -4.04 -33.21
N CYS A 135 -21.82 -4.24 -32.16
CA CYS A 135 -20.39 -3.95 -32.17
C CYS A 135 -19.58 -5.10 -32.81
N PRO A 136 -18.73 -4.83 -33.82
CA PRO A 136 -17.89 -5.86 -34.44
C PRO A 136 -16.85 -6.44 -33.46
N MET A 137 -16.47 -5.68 -32.43
CA MET A 137 -15.50 -6.10 -31.42
C MET A 137 -16.13 -6.87 -30.25
N LYS A 138 -17.43 -7.21 -30.29
CA LYS A 138 -18.15 -7.86 -29.18
C LYS A 138 -17.48 -9.16 -28.74
N ALA A 139 -17.06 -10.01 -29.69
CA ALA A 139 -16.42 -11.30 -29.40
C ALA A 139 -15.13 -11.13 -28.56
N LYS A 140 -14.33 -10.10 -28.84
CA LYS A 140 -13.12 -9.77 -28.05
C LYS A 140 -13.42 -8.93 -26.80
N CYS A 141 -14.51 -8.18 -26.77
CA CYS A 141 -14.81 -7.27 -25.66
C CYS A 141 -15.59 -7.94 -24.52
N CYS A 142 -16.66 -8.67 -24.86
CA CYS A 142 -17.57 -9.29 -23.90
C CYS A 142 -18.26 -10.52 -24.54
N PRO A 143 -17.53 -11.63 -24.75
CA PRO A 143 -18.08 -12.81 -25.41
C PRO A 143 -19.23 -13.45 -24.62
N ASN A 144 -19.07 -13.57 -23.29
CA ASN A 144 -19.98 -14.31 -22.43
C ASN A 144 -21.05 -13.44 -21.75
N THR A 145 -21.11 -12.14 -22.06
CA THR A 145 -22.05 -11.21 -21.41
C THR A 145 -22.72 -10.29 -22.44
N PRO A 146 -23.99 -9.89 -22.22
CA PRO A 146 -24.70 -9.07 -23.20
C PRO A 146 -24.13 -7.66 -23.36
N MET A 147 -23.41 -7.16 -22.34
CA MET A 147 -22.78 -5.85 -22.33
C MET A 147 -21.53 -5.88 -21.45
N ARG A 148 -20.54 -5.08 -21.80
CA ARG A 148 -19.35 -4.87 -20.97
C ARG A 148 -19.71 -4.14 -19.67
N LYS A 149 -19.14 -4.58 -18.56
CA LYS A 149 -19.22 -3.93 -17.25
C LYS A 149 -17.81 -3.71 -16.69
N ILE A 150 -17.58 -2.57 -16.05
CA ILE A 150 -16.34 -2.22 -15.35
C ILE A 150 -16.72 -1.75 -13.96
N ALA A 151 -16.18 -2.39 -12.93
CA ALA A 151 -16.29 -1.91 -11.55
C ALA A 151 -15.07 -1.04 -11.25
N ARG A 152 -15.30 0.24 -10.93
CA ARG A 152 -14.26 1.18 -10.51
C ARG A 152 -14.40 1.37 -8.99
N SER A 153 -13.30 1.27 -8.25
CA SER A 153 -13.33 1.61 -6.83
C SER A 153 -13.52 3.12 -6.63
N ILE A 154 -14.11 3.53 -5.50
CA ILE A 154 -14.11 4.95 -5.11
C ILE A 154 -12.69 5.47 -4.91
N HIS A 155 -11.75 4.61 -4.49
CA HIS A 155 -10.34 4.93 -4.28
C HIS A 155 -9.46 4.55 -5.49
N GLU A 156 -10.01 4.52 -6.71
CA GLU A 156 -9.22 4.13 -7.90
C GLU A 156 -8.08 5.11 -8.18
N ASP A 157 -8.25 6.39 -7.83
CA ASP A 157 -7.21 7.42 -8.02
C ASP A 157 -6.01 7.15 -7.10
N ALA A 158 -6.26 6.76 -5.84
CA ALA A 158 -5.21 6.29 -4.93
C ALA A 158 -4.52 5.01 -5.43
N ARG A 159 -5.28 4.08 -6.05
CA ARG A 159 -4.70 2.88 -6.70
C ARG A 159 -3.83 3.27 -7.89
N GLU A 160 -4.26 4.21 -8.72
CA GLU A 160 -3.50 4.70 -9.85
C GLU A 160 -2.20 5.39 -9.42
N MET A 161 -2.25 6.21 -8.36
CA MET A 161 -1.06 6.78 -7.73
C MET A 161 -0.06 5.69 -7.30
N ALA A 162 -0.52 4.67 -6.58
CA ALA A 162 0.33 3.54 -6.17
C ALA A 162 0.93 2.78 -7.38
N ARG A 163 0.15 2.60 -8.48
CA ARG A 163 0.66 2.02 -9.73
C ARG A 163 1.73 2.91 -10.38
N CYS A 164 1.60 4.24 -10.32
CA CYS A 164 2.59 5.19 -10.81
C CYS A 164 3.87 5.15 -9.98
N ILE A 165 3.76 5.20 -8.64
CA ILE A 165 4.91 5.10 -7.71
C ILE A 165 5.68 3.82 -7.97
N ARG A 166 5.01 2.69 -8.19
CA ARG A 166 5.65 1.40 -8.48
C ARG A 166 6.62 1.42 -9.66
N LYS A 167 6.44 2.31 -10.64
CA LYS A 167 7.32 2.46 -11.82
C LYS A 167 8.58 3.27 -11.53
N THR A 168 8.65 3.96 -10.39
CA THR A 168 9.76 4.85 -10.03
C THR A 168 10.96 4.10 -9.45
N VAL A 169 12.14 4.70 -9.54
CA VAL A 169 13.36 4.21 -8.86
C VAL A 169 13.20 4.25 -7.33
N GLN A 170 12.47 5.24 -6.83
CA GLN A 170 12.22 5.40 -5.39
C GLN A 170 11.45 4.22 -4.79
N TYR A 171 10.57 3.58 -5.58
CA TYR A 171 9.90 2.35 -5.15
C TYR A 171 10.85 1.15 -5.11
N GLN A 172 11.83 1.07 -6.01
CA GLN A 172 12.87 0.02 -5.95
C GLN A 172 13.70 0.16 -4.67
N GLN A 173 14.01 1.39 -4.26
CA GLN A 173 14.66 1.68 -2.98
C GLN A 173 13.77 1.25 -1.81
N SER A 174 12.48 1.63 -1.78
CA SER A 174 11.52 1.18 -0.75
C SER A 174 11.48 -0.34 -0.62
N ARG A 175 11.56 -1.07 -1.74
CA ARG A 175 11.60 -2.54 -1.73
C ARG A 175 12.86 -3.08 -1.07
N CYS A 176 14.03 -2.48 -1.32
CA CYS A 176 15.27 -2.86 -0.67
C CYS A 176 15.23 -2.54 0.83
N GLU A 177 14.69 -1.37 1.17
CA GLU A 177 14.50 -0.90 2.53
C GLU A 177 13.57 -1.79 3.35
N ARG A 178 12.58 -2.42 2.72
CA ARG A 178 11.71 -3.41 3.37
C ARG A 178 12.48 -4.59 3.98
N LYS A 179 13.62 -4.96 3.40
CA LYS A 179 14.49 -6.00 3.98
C LYS A 179 15.03 -5.61 5.36
N LYS A 180 15.18 -4.31 5.65
CA LYS A 180 15.58 -3.82 6.98
C LYS A 180 14.51 -4.19 8.03
N VAL A 181 13.24 -4.10 7.67
CA VAL A 181 12.12 -4.51 8.53
C VAL A 181 12.15 -6.02 8.78
N GLU A 182 12.36 -6.82 7.73
CA GLU A 182 12.53 -8.28 7.84
C GLU A 182 13.72 -8.65 8.75
N MET A 183 14.83 -7.91 8.66
CA MET A 183 15.97 -8.07 9.55
C MET A 183 15.65 -7.72 11.01
N LEU A 184 14.80 -6.73 11.27
CA LEU A 184 14.35 -6.43 12.65
C LEU A 184 13.54 -7.60 13.22
N PHE A 185 12.63 -8.18 12.43
CA PHE A 185 11.90 -9.38 12.83
C PHE A 185 12.81 -10.59 13.01
N ALA A 186 13.83 -10.75 12.18
CA ALA A 186 14.82 -11.80 12.33
C ALA A 186 15.63 -11.63 13.64
N HIS A 187 16.02 -10.41 14.00
CA HIS A 187 16.69 -10.15 15.28
C HIS A 187 15.80 -10.47 16.48
N LEU A 188 14.51 -10.14 16.43
CA LEU A 188 13.55 -10.51 17.48
C LEU A 188 13.52 -12.03 17.70
N LYS A 189 13.42 -12.80 16.61
CA LYS A 189 13.38 -14.26 16.67
C LYS A 189 14.73 -14.87 17.07
N CYS A 190 15.79 -14.57 16.34
CA CYS A 190 17.06 -15.27 16.50
C CYS A 190 17.92 -14.77 17.67
N ILE A 191 17.88 -13.47 18.00
CA ILE A 191 18.73 -12.88 19.05
C ILE A 191 17.97 -12.79 20.36
N LEU A 192 16.75 -12.25 20.33
CA LEU A 192 15.92 -12.11 21.54
C LEU A 192 15.14 -13.39 21.87
N ARG A 193 15.20 -14.42 21.02
CA ARG A 193 14.54 -15.72 21.19
C ARG A 193 13.04 -15.58 21.44
N LEU A 194 12.42 -14.58 20.79
CA LEU A 194 10.98 -14.34 20.82
C LEU A 194 10.27 -15.27 19.82
N ASP A 195 10.47 -16.58 19.98
CA ASP A 195 9.89 -17.61 19.11
C ASP A 195 8.46 -17.96 19.51
N ARG A 196 8.11 -17.76 20.78
CA ARG A 196 6.78 -17.96 21.34
C ARG A 196 6.49 -16.89 22.39
N LEU A 197 5.26 -16.40 22.37
CA LEU A 197 4.75 -15.54 23.44
C LEU A 197 4.57 -16.36 24.72
N ARG A 198 5.00 -15.80 25.86
CA ARG A 198 4.94 -16.43 27.18
C ARG A 198 3.62 -16.14 27.89
N LEU A 199 3.09 -14.94 27.70
CA LEU A 199 1.83 -14.46 28.24
C LEU A 199 0.69 -14.82 27.29
N ARG A 200 -0.50 -15.01 27.87
CA ARG A 200 -1.71 -15.36 27.12
C ARG A 200 -2.56 -14.12 26.86
N GLY A 201 -3.26 -14.14 25.72
CA GLY A 201 -4.16 -13.07 25.31
C GLY A 201 -3.45 -11.87 24.68
N LEU A 202 -4.23 -10.97 24.10
CA LEU A 202 -3.72 -9.79 23.38
C LEU A 202 -2.99 -8.82 24.31
N ASN A 203 -3.44 -8.66 25.56
CA ASN A 203 -2.77 -7.82 26.55
C ASN A 203 -1.37 -8.35 26.87
N GLY A 204 -1.24 -9.65 27.13
CA GLY A 204 0.05 -10.28 27.35
C GLY A 204 0.98 -10.17 26.14
N ALA A 205 0.45 -10.40 24.94
CA ALA A 205 1.20 -10.20 23.69
C ALA A 205 1.69 -8.76 23.57
N ARG A 206 0.85 -7.77 23.90
CA ARG A 206 1.17 -6.34 23.82
C ARG A 206 2.33 -5.98 24.73
N ASP A 207 2.31 -6.48 25.97
CA ASP A 207 3.38 -6.25 26.93
C ASP A 207 4.70 -6.84 26.43
N GLU A 208 4.69 -8.08 25.97
CA GLU A 208 5.89 -8.75 25.43
C GLU A 208 6.46 -8.03 24.21
N PHE A 209 5.63 -7.66 23.24
CA PHE A 209 6.07 -6.96 22.05
C PHE A 209 6.58 -5.54 22.35
N THR A 210 5.95 -4.84 23.30
CA THR A 210 6.39 -3.51 23.74
C THR A 210 7.78 -3.59 24.37
N LEU A 211 7.99 -4.56 25.27
CA LEU A 211 9.30 -4.81 25.89
C LEU A 211 10.35 -5.21 24.84
N ALA A 212 10.00 -6.10 23.92
CA ALA A 212 10.91 -6.55 22.86
C ALA A 212 11.33 -5.40 21.93
N ALA A 213 10.38 -4.53 21.55
CA ALA A 213 10.65 -3.34 20.77
C ALA A 213 11.56 -2.36 21.51
N ALA A 214 11.32 -2.14 22.82
CA ALA A 214 12.17 -1.30 23.65
C ALA A 214 13.62 -1.84 23.71
N VAL A 215 13.80 -3.14 23.96
CA VAL A 215 15.13 -3.78 23.97
C VAL A 215 15.82 -3.65 22.61
N GLN A 216 15.09 -3.81 21.52
CA GLN A 216 15.65 -3.67 20.17
C GLN A 216 16.06 -2.23 19.86
N ASN A 217 15.25 -1.25 20.26
CA ASN A 217 15.58 0.17 20.16
C ASN A 217 16.81 0.52 21.01
N LEU A 218 16.93 0.01 22.24
CA LEU A 218 18.12 0.20 23.08
C LEU A 218 19.38 -0.39 22.45
N ARG A 219 19.29 -1.62 21.89
CA ARG A 219 20.39 -2.23 21.13
C ARG A 219 20.78 -1.39 19.92
N ARG A 220 19.81 -0.77 19.25
CA ARG A 220 20.06 0.11 18.11
C ARG A 220 20.72 1.41 18.55
N LEU A 221 20.21 2.03 19.63
CA LEU A 221 20.79 3.22 20.24
C LEU A 221 22.25 3.00 20.63
N ALA A 222 22.56 1.89 21.31
CA ALA A 222 23.93 1.55 21.68
C ALA A 222 24.88 1.45 20.47
N LYS A 223 24.41 0.89 19.35
CA LYS A 223 25.18 0.82 18.09
C LYS A 223 25.39 2.19 17.42
N LEU A 224 24.44 3.11 17.58
CA LEU A 224 24.54 4.46 17.02
C LEU A 224 25.42 5.37 17.89
N ALA A 225 25.31 5.22 19.22
CA ALA A 225 26.05 6.01 20.20
C ALA A 225 27.51 5.52 20.39
N SER A 226 27.79 4.25 20.08
CA SER A 226 29.14 3.68 20.05
C SER A 226 29.56 3.45 18.60
N PRO A 227 30.03 4.49 17.88
CA PRO A 227 30.66 4.26 16.58
C PRO A 227 31.80 3.26 16.77
N PRO A 228 32.03 2.35 15.81
CA PRO A 228 33.16 1.43 15.90
C PRO A 228 34.42 2.26 16.12
N ARG A 229 35.23 1.89 17.12
CA ARG A 229 36.61 2.41 17.19
C ARG A 229 37.21 2.16 15.80
N PRO A 230 37.84 3.14 15.15
CA PRO A 230 38.48 2.90 13.88
C PRO A 230 39.42 1.70 14.07
N PHE A 231 39.07 0.58 13.42
CA PHE A 231 39.91 -0.61 13.44
C PHE A 231 41.20 -0.22 12.70
N GLY A 232 42.29 -0.12 13.46
CA GLY A 232 43.67 -0.15 12.98
C GLY A 232 43.98 0.68 11.72
N GLY A 233 44.43 1.92 11.94
CA GLY A 233 45.51 2.51 11.15
C GLY A 233 45.20 2.95 9.72
N GLN A 234 44.53 4.10 9.57
CA GLN A 234 44.84 5.02 8.47
C GLN A 234 44.84 6.45 9.02
N ILE A 235 46.03 7.00 9.21
CA ILE A 235 46.27 8.42 9.43
C ILE A 235 46.85 8.92 8.10
N ALA A 236 46.18 9.84 7.42
CA ALA A 236 46.76 10.54 6.29
C ALA A 236 47.66 11.66 6.82
N SER A 237 48.96 11.63 6.52
CA SER A 237 49.82 12.79 6.76
C SER A 237 49.57 13.81 5.66
N THR A 238 48.98 14.95 5.98
CA THR A 238 49.07 16.13 5.13
C THR A 238 50.38 16.83 5.43
N ALA A 239 51.41 16.58 4.62
CA ALA A 239 52.51 17.51 4.50
C ALA A 239 52.07 18.63 3.55
N GLN A 240 51.87 19.83 4.10
CA GLN A 240 51.83 21.05 3.29
C GLN A 240 53.29 21.42 3.00
N GLU A 241 53.73 21.21 1.77
CA GLU A 241 54.90 21.93 1.26
C GLU A 241 54.47 23.37 0.99
N ILE A 242 55.11 24.30 1.70
CA ILE A 242 55.09 25.71 1.37
C ILE A 242 56.20 25.92 0.34
N GLY A 243 55.81 26.16 -0.91
CA GLY A 243 56.66 26.65 -1.99
C GLY A 243 56.03 27.89 -2.60
#